data_AF-A0A7C5N591-F1
#
_entry.id   AF-A0A7C5N591-F1
#
_cell.length_a   1.000
_cell.length_b   1.000
_cell.length_c   1.000
_cell.angle_alpha   90.00
_cell.angle_beta   90.00
_cell.angle_gamma   90.00
#
_symmetry.space_group_name_H-M   'P 1'
#
loop_
_entity.id
_entity.type
_entity.pdbx_description
1 polymer ?
#
loop_
_entity_poly.entity_id
_entity_poly.type
_entity_poly.pdbx_seq_one_letter_code
_entity_poly.pdbx_strand_id
1 'polypeptide(L)'
;MSLPLTAGETRLIVAAADAFFPPDGPIPRSGSEAGCVQWFERYLALSDRRQRLLIRLMLAFVQLAPLLLGPERRRFTRQSAPARIAFLARASKSRIYFLRVVFLSLRAMMTMAYLSDEIVANAIGMKADTDPFGLGGQPPLERMVPPPTPQASGVRLKGGGPAVEPGLGDVG
;
A
#
# COMPACT_ATOMS: atom_id res chain seq x y z
N MET A 1 15.41 2.72 -13.46
CA MET A 1 16.39 3.06 -12.41
C MET A 1 15.69 3.72 -11.24
N SER A 2 15.62 3.01 -10.12
CA SER A 2 15.26 3.55 -8.82
C SER A 2 16.52 4.15 -8.19
N LEU A 3 16.45 5.42 -7.80
CA LEU A 3 17.56 6.05 -7.10
C LEU A 3 17.55 5.58 -5.64
N PRO A 4 18.70 5.13 -5.10
CA PRO A 4 18.82 4.75 -3.70
C PRO A 4 18.49 5.94 -2.77
N LEU A 5 18.36 5.65 -1.48
CA LEU A 5 18.21 6.69 -0.47
C LEU A 5 19.46 7.57 -0.47
N THR A 6 19.26 8.87 -0.31
CA THR A 6 20.37 9.79 -0.05
C THR A 6 20.86 9.62 1.38
N ALA A 7 22.12 9.96 1.63
CA ALA A 7 22.69 9.91 2.99
C ALA A 7 21.88 10.72 4.02
N GLY A 8 21.22 11.80 3.59
CA GLY A 8 20.33 12.59 4.45
C GLY A 8 19.04 11.86 4.81
N GLU A 9 18.40 11.21 3.83
CA GLU A 9 17.20 10.39 4.05
C GLU A 9 17.51 9.16 4.91
N THR A 10 18.66 8.51 4.69
CA THR A 10 19.12 7.38 5.53
C THR A 10 19.25 7.80 6.99
N ARG A 11 19.93 8.92 7.28
CA ARG A 11 20.07 9.43 8.65
C ARG A 11 18.73 9.78 9.28
N LEU A 12 17.79 10.31 8.49
CA LEU A 12 16.44 10.59 8.94
C LEU A 12 15.71 9.29 9.31
N ILE A 13 15.77 8.27 8.46
CA ILE A 13 15.11 6.97 8.69
C ILE A 13 15.67 6.31 9.94
N VAL A 14 17.00 6.26 10.11
CA VAL A 14 17.64 5.74 11.33
C VAL A 14 17.15 6.51 12.56
N ALA A 15 17.22 7.84 12.54
CA ALA A 15 16.79 8.67 13.66
C ALA A 15 15.30 8.54 13.99
N ALA A 16 14.45 8.32 12.99
CA ALA A 16 13.02 8.11 13.17
C ALA A 16 12.74 6.71 13.70
N ALA A 17 13.41 5.68 13.17
CA ALA A 17 13.26 4.30 13.60
C ALA A 17 13.64 4.15 15.08
N ASP A 18 14.76 4.71 15.52
CA ASP A 18 15.16 4.68 16.94
C ASP A 18 14.23 5.51 17.84
N ALA A 19 13.58 6.55 17.30
CA ALA A 19 12.60 7.34 18.04
C ALA A 19 11.25 6.62 18.21
N PHE A 20 10.85 5.80 17.23
CA PHE A 20 9.64 4.98 17.31
C PHE A 20 9.87 3.67 18.06
N PHE A 21 11.05 3.08 17.91
CA PHE A 21 11.44 1.76 18.44
C PHE A 21 12.79 1.89 19.15
N PRO A 22 12.80 2.46 20.38
CA PRO A 22 14.02 2.64 21.13
C PRO A 22 14.66 1.29 21.51
N PRO A 23 16.01 1.23 21.64
CA PRO A 23 16.74 0.01 21.97
C PRO A 23 16.36 -0.58 23.34
N ASP A 24 15.99 0.26 24.31
CA ASP A 24 15.58 -0.16 25.66
C ASP A 24 14.12 -0.66 25.73
N GLY A 25 13.56 -1.04 24.57
CA GLY A 25 12.19 -1.55 24.47
C GLY A 25 12.05 -3.01 24.90
N PRO A 26 10.81 -3.52 25.04
CA PRO A 26 10.54 -4.92 25.36
C PRO A 26 10.96 -5.90 24.25
N ILE A 27 11.25 -5.40 23.05
CA ILE A 27 11.72 -6.20 21.91
C ILE A 27 13.23 -5.95 21.75
N PRO A 28 14.07 -6.99 21.65
CA PRO A 28 15.53 -6.90 21.72
C PRO A 28 16.21 -6.25 20.51
N ARG A 29 15.46 -5.62 19.60
CA ARG A 29 15.99 -4.97 18.38
C ARG A 29 15.51 -3.53 18.30
N SER A 30 16.48 -2.62 18.21
CA SER A 30 16.22 -1.22 17.91
C SER A 30 15.71 -1.03 16.47
N GLY A 31 15.04 0.08 16.21
CA GLY A 31 14.53 0.39 14.88
C GLY A 31 15.62 0.48 13.80
N SER A 32 16.82 0.97 14.16
CA SER A 32 17.97 1.03 13.25
C SER A 32 18.58 -0.34 12.93
N GLU A 33 18.46 -1.30 13.84
CA GLU A 33 18.93 -2.68 13.64
C GLU A 33 17.95 -3.55 12.86
N ALA A 34 16.66 -3.23 12.88
CA ALA A 34 15.59 -4.00 12.21
C ALA A 34 15.54 -3.79 10.68
N GLY A 35 16.65 -3.41 10.05
CA GLY A 35 16.72 -3.29 8.59
C GLY A 35 15.81 -2.22 7.96
N CYS A 36 15.34 -1.24 8.73
CA CYS A 36 14.37 -0.24 8.26
C CYS A 36 14.85 0.54 7.03
N VAL A 37 16.15 0.84 6.94
CA VAL A 37 16.74 1.54 5.79
C VAL A 37 16.61 0.68 4.52
N GLN A 38 17.03 -0.58 4.58
CA GLN A 38 16.98 -1.52 3.47
C GLN A 38 15.55 -1.79 3.02
N TRP A 39 14.60 -1.84 3.96
CA TRP A 39 13.19 -1.91 3.62
C TRP A 39 12.73 -0.69 2.82
N PHE A 40 13.10 0.53 3.24
CA PHE A 40 12.74 1.76 2.51
C PHE A 40 13.37 1.81 1.11
N GLU A 41 14.61 1.38 0.95
CA GLU A 41 15.25 1.28 -0.37
C GLU A 41 14.49 0.33 -1.30
N ARG A 42 14.16 -0.87 -0.81
CA ARG A 42 13.37 -1.86 -1.55
C ARG A 42 11.98 -1.32 -1.88
N TYR A 43 11.30 -0.69 -0.92
CA TYR A 43 9.97 -0.13 -1.11
C TYR A 43 9.97 0.99 -2.17
N LEU A 44 10.95 1.89 -2.12
CA LEU A 44 11.11 2.93 -3.13
C LEU A 44 11.48 2.35 -4.49
N ALA A 45 12.24 1.25 -4.55
CA ALA A 45 12.60 0.60 -5.80
C ALA A 45 11.39 0.00 -6.53
N LEU A 46 10.43 -0.52 -5.78
CA LEU A 46 9.19 -1.11 -6.30
C LEU A 46 8.09 -0.07 -6.56
N SER A 47 8.20 1.12 -5.99
CA SER A 47 7.20 2.19 -6.11
C SER A 47 7.25 2.90 -7.46
N ASP A 48 6.08 3.34 -7.94
CA ASP A 48 5.98 4.17 -9.15
C ASP A 48 6.66 5.55 -8.95
N ARG A 49 6.77 6.35 -10.02
CA ARG A 49 7.47 7.65 -9.93
C ARG A 49 6.76 8.64 -9.00
N ARG A 50 5.42 8.64 -8.98
CA ARG A 50 4.62 9.60 -8.22
C ARG A 50 4.68 9.29 -6.73
N GLN A 51 4.49 8.04 -6.33
CA GLN A 51 4.57 7.57 -4.96
C GLN A 51 5.98 7.78 -4.38
N ARG A 52 7.03 7.50 -5.16
CA ARG A 52 8.41 7.83 -4.75
C ARG A 52 8.59 9.31 -4.43
N LEU A 53 8.05 10.19 -5.27
CA LEU A 53 8.13 11.62 -5.04
C LEU A 53 7.38 12.00 -3.75
N LEU A 54 6.18 11.46 -3.52
CA LEU A 54 5.42 11.72 -2.29
C LEU A 54 6.16 11.27 -1.04
N ILE A 55 6.79 10.09 -1.07
CA ILE A 55 7.58 9.58 0.06
C ILE A 55 8.79 10.49 0.30
N ARG A 56 9.53 10.87 -0.74
CA ARG A 56 10.68 11.79 -0.61
C ARG A 56 10.28 13.16 -0.08
N LEU A 57 9.15 13.70 -0.54
CA LEU A 57 8.58 14.95 -0.01
C LEU A 57 8.17 14.81 1.46
N MET A 58 7.56 13.69 1.85
CA MET A 58 7.22 13.38 3.23
C MET A 58 8.48 13.38 4.11
N LEU A 59 9.55 12.68 3.69
CA LEU A 59 10.82 12.63 4.40
C LEU A 59 11.46 14.02 4.53
N ALA A 60 11.50 14.78 3.43
CA ALA A 60 12.01 16.16 3.45
C ALA A 60 11.20 17.06 4.40
N PHE A 61 9.87 16.92 4.40
CA PHE A 61 9.01 17.66 5.31
C PHE A 61 9.28 17.29 6.77
N VAL A 62 9.37 16.01 7.12
CA VAL A 62 9.69 15.57 8.49
C VAL A 62 11.06 16.10 8.94
N GLN A 63 12.04 16.10 8.05
CA GLN A 63 13.37 16.61 8.33
C GLN A 63 13.38 18.12 8.67
N LEU A 64 12.50 18.90 8.02
CA LEU A 64 12.44 20.36 8.14
C LEU A 64 11.37 20.86 9.11
N ALA A 65 10.32 20.10 9.39
CA ALA A 65 9.20 20.52 10.23
C ALA A 65 9.61 20.98 11.64
N PRO A 66 10.57 20.35 12.35
CA PRO A 66 11.03 20.86 13.65
C PRO A 66 11.78 22.19 13.57
N LEU A 67 12.28 22.60 12.39
CA LEU A 67 12.85 23.93 12.19
C LEU A 67 11.77 25.02 12.30
N LEU A 68 10.59 24.75 11.75
CA LEU A 68 9.48 25.70 11.66
C LEU A 68 8.58 25.67 12.89
N LEU A 69 8.35 24.47 13.45
CA LEU A 69 7.36 24.23 14.49
C LEU A 69 7.99 23.78 15.81
N GLY A 70 9.24 23.33 15.81
CA GLY A 70 9.94 22.75 16.96
C GLY A 70 10.44 23.78 17.97
N PRO A 71 10.50 23.43 19.27
CA PRO A 71 11.04 24.33 20.29
C PRO A 71 12.54 24.62 20.08
N GLU A 72 13.31 23.65 19.58
CA GLU A 72 14.76 23.79 19.38
C GLU A 72 15.16 24.34 17.99
N ARG A 73 14.20 24.71 17.12
CA ARG A 73 14.42 25.22 15.75
C ARG A 73 15.63 24.59 15.01
N ARG A 74 15.76 23.27 15.11
CA ARG A 74 16.81 22.46 14.47
C ARG A 74 16.17 21.42 13.58
N ARG A 75 16.91 20.94 12.57
CA ARG A 75 16.47 19.81 11.73
C ARG A 75 16.25 18.57 12.59
N PHE A 76 15.33 17.69 12.21
CA PHE A 76 14.98 16.49 12.98
C PHE A 76 16.20 15.64 13.36
N THR A 77 17.06 15.31 12.40
CA THR A 77 18.29 14.52 12.66
C THR A 77 19.32 15.21 13.54
N ARG A 78 19.23 16.53 13.74
CA ARG A 78 20.13 17.29 14.63
C ARG A 78 19.57 17.50 16.03
N GLN A 79 18.34 17.07 16.29
CA GLN A 79 17.76 17.09 17.63
C GLN A 79 18.32 15.94 18.48
N SER A 80 18.29 16.11 19.80
CA SER A 80 18.55 15.02 20.74
C SER A 80 17.46 13.95 20.64
N ALA A 81 17.75 12.70 21.03
CA ALA A 81 16.75 11.62 21.05
C ALA A 81 15.44 12.00 21.79
N PRO A 82 15.46 12.56 23.01
CA PRO A 82 14.23 12.98 23.69
C PRO A 82 13.49 14.09 22.95
N ALA A 83 14.20 15.05 22.33
CA ALA A 83 13.57 16.11 21.55
C ALA A 83 12.89 15.58 20.27
N ARG A 84 13.46 14.55 19.62
CA ARG A 84 12.83 13.85 18.48
C ARG A 84 11.52 13.19 18.89
N ILE A 85 11.54 12.43 19.99
CA ILE A 85 10.35 11.75 20.53
C ILE A 85 9.26 12.77 20.89
N ALA A 86 9.62 13.85 21.59
CA ALA A 86 8.69 14.92 21.95
C ALA A 86 8.10 15.61 20.71
N PHE A 87 8.92 15.88 19.68
CA PHE A 87 8.45 16.43 18.42
C PHE A 87 7.42 15.51 17.74
N LEU A 88 7.74 14.22 17.61
CA LEU A 88 6.87 13.20 17.02
C LEU A 88 5.55 13.06 17.79
N ALA A 89 5.62 13.00 19.12
CA ALA A 89 4.43 12.94 19.99
C ALA A 89 3.53 14.17 19.79
N ARG A 90 4.11 15.37 19.68
CA ARG A 90 3.35 16.60 19.44
C ARG A 90 2.80 16.67 18.01
N ALA A 91 3.56 16.23 17.01
CA ALA A 91 3.10 16.17 15.62
C ALA A 91 1.86 15.29 15.49
N SER A 92 1.82 14.16 16.22
CA SER A 92 0.65 13.27 16.26
C SER A 92 -0.63 13.92 16.80
N LYS A 93 -0.48 14.88 17.73
CA LYS A 93 -1.57 15.62 18.39
C LYS A 93 -1.84 16.99 17.77
N SER A 94 -1.13 17.36 16.69
CA SER A 94 -1.26 18.68 16.10
C SER A 94 -2.65 18.92 15.51
N ARG A 95 -3.13 20.16 15.61
CA ARG A 95 -4.37 20.61 14.94
C ARG A 95 -4.21 20.72 13.41
N ILE A 96 -2.97 20.82 12.93
CA ILE A 96 -2.67 20.90 11.50
C ILE A 96 -2.87 19.50 10.88
N TYR A 97 -3.95 19.32 10.12
CA TYR A 97 -4.31 18.05 9.50
C TYR A 97 -3.16 17.46 8.68
N PHE A 98 -2.51 18.27 7.85
CA PHE A 98 -1.39 17.83 7.02
C PHE A 98 -0.22 17.26 7.85
N LEU A 99 0.16 17.91 8.94
CA LEU A 99 1.23 17.42 9.83
C LEU A 99 0.86 16.08 10.48
N ARG A 100 -0.43 15.92 10.84
CA ARG A 100 -0.95 14.67 11.40
C ARG A 100 -0.91 13.54 10.37
N VAL A 101 -1.32 13.79 9.13
CA VAL A 101 -1.27 12.82 8.04
C VAL A 101 0.16 12.41 7.75
N VAL A 102 1.09 13.35 7.60
CA VAL A 102 2.50 13.05 7.38
C VAL A 102 3.07 12.20 8.52
N PHE A 103 2.77 12.55 9.77
CA PHE A 103 3.20 11.75 10.92
C PHE A 103 2.61 10.34 10.92
N LEU A 104 1.31 10.22 10.63
CA LEU A 104 0.62 8.92 10.57
C LEU A 104 1.21 8.05 9.46
N SER A 105 1.45 8.60 8.28
CA SER A 105 2.08 7.91 7.16
C SER A 105 3.51 7.47 7.50
N LEU A 106 4.31 8.35 8.10
CA LEU A 106 5.65 7.99 8.55
C LEU A 106 5.59 6.83 9.55
N ARG A 107 4.75 6.94 10.58
CA ARG A 107 4.59 5.90 11.60
C ARG A 107 4.17 4.57 10.97
N ALA A 108 3.18 4.57 10.08
CA ALA A 108 2.72 3.36 9.41
C ALA A 108 3.83 2.69 8.61
N MET A 109 4.59 3.46 7.82
CA MET A 109 5.71 2.92 7.05
C MET A 109 6.85 2.42 7.94
N MET A 110 7.17 3.13 9.04
CA MET A 110 8.15 2.68 10.02
C MET A 110 7.73 1.37 10.68
N THR A 111 6.45 1.22 11.02
CA THR A 111 5.92 -0.05 11.57
C THR A 111 6.01 -1.18 10.55
N MET A 112 5.62 -0.96 9.29
CA MET A 112 5.77 -1.98 8.25
C MET A 112 7.24 -2.37 8.05
N ALA A 113 8.15 -1.40 8.07
CA ALA A 113 9.58 -1.65 7.96
C ALA A 113 10.11 -2.46 9.16
N TYR A 114 9.74 -2.08 10.38
CA TYR A 114 10.16 -2.77 11.60
C TYR A 114 9.64 -4.21 11.67
N LEU A 115 8.38 -4.43 11.30
CA LEU A 115 7.77 -5.76 11.26
C LEU A 115 8.27 -6.65 10.10
N SER A 116 8.98 -6.08 9.13
CA SER A 116 9.59 -6.88 8.06
C SER A 116 10.83 -7.65 8.50
N ASP A 117 11.36 -7.33 9.69
CA ASP A 117 12.43 -8.09 10.32
C ASP A 117 11.86 -9.34 11.00
N GLU A 118 12.39 -10.51 10.64
CA GLU A 118 11.89 -11.80 11.12
C GLU A 118 12.08 -11.95 12.64
N ILE A 119 13.15 -11.40 13.22
CA ILE A 119 13.39 -11.49 14.66
C ILE A 119 12.32 -10.70 15.41
N VAL A 120 12.02 -9.48 14.94
CA VAL A 120 10.93 -8.66 15.48
C VAL A 120 9.58 -9.35 15.32
N ALA A 121 9.26 -9.85 14.12
CA ALA A 121 7.99 -10.51 13.83
C ALA A 121 7.77 -11.74 14.74
N ASN A 122 8.81 -12.56 14.91
CA ASN A 122 8.77 -13.72 15.79
C ASN A 122 8.65 -13.33 17.28
N ALA A 123 9.34 -12.28 17.72
CA ALA A 123 9.29 -11.80 19.10
C ALA A 123 7.89 -11.34 19.52
N ILE A 124 7.09 -10.82 18.58
CA ILE A 124 5.70 -10.43 18.83
C ILE A 124 4.68 -11.54 18.52
N GLY A 125 5.14 -12.75 18.20
CA GLY A 125 4.29 -13.90 17.90
C GLY A 125 3.56 -13.83 16.56
N MET A 126 4.06 -13.04 15.60
CA MET A 126 3.46 -12.94 14.28
C MET A 126 3.72 -14.22 13.48
N LYS A 127 2.65 -14.89 13.06
CA LYS A 127 2.71 -16.08 12.20
C LYS A 127 2.17 -15.71 10.82
N ALA A 128 2.96 -15.98 9.77
CA ALA A 128 2.49 -15.80 8.41
C ALA A 128 1.37 -16.81 8.12
N ASP A 129 0.16 -16.30 7.90
CA ASP A 129 -0.92 -17.07 7.31
C ASP A 129 -0.82 -16.95 5.79
N THR A 130 -0.57 -18.08 5.13
CA THR A 130 -0.45 -18.17 3.68
C THR A 130 -1.79 -18.19 2.97
N ASP A 131 -2.89 -18.39 3.69
CA ASP A 131 -4.25 -18.36 3.14
C ASP A 131 -5.22 -17.53 4.01
N PRO A 132 -4.94 -16.22 4.20
CA PRO A 132 -5.70 -15.39 5.12
C PRO A 132 -7.16 -15.19 4.70
N PHE A 133 -7.50 -15.53 3.45
CA PHE A 133 -8.83 -15.39 2.88
C PHE A 133 -9.48 -16.74 2.52
N GLY A 134 -8.84 -17.87 2.79
CA GLY A 134 -9.37 -19.20 2.46
C GLY A 134 -9.51 -19.46 0.95
N LEU A 135 -8.73 -18.77 0.11
CA LEU A 135 -8.81 -18.81 -1.34
C LEU A 135 -7.99 -19.96 -1.94
N GLY A 136 -7.05 -20.53 -1.19
CA GLY A 136 -6.18 -21.61 -1.66
C GLY A 136 -6.92 -22.93 -1.97
N GLY A 137 -8.17 -23.07 -1.52
CA GLY A 137 -9.05 -24.22 -1.78
C GLY A 137 -10.15 -24.00 -2.81
N GLN A 138 -10.28 -22.81 -3.40
CA GLN A 138 -11.29 -22.54 -4.43
C GLN A 138 -10.76 -23.02 -5.81
N PRO A 139 -11.52 -23.83 -6.58
CA PRO A 139 -11.13 -24.17 -7.93
C PRO A 139 -10.98 -22.88 -8.77
N PRO A 140 -10.07 -22.83 -9.76
CA PRO A 140 -9.88 -21.65 -10.61
C PRO A 140 -11.22 -21.14 -11.14
N LEU A 141 -11.35 -19.82 -11.26
CA LEU A 141 -12.51 -19.12 -11.85
C LEU A 141 -12.69 -19.42 -13.36
N GLU A 142 -12.50 -20.66 -13.78
CA GLU A 142 -12.73 -21.19 -15.14
C GLU A 142 -14.22 -21.39 -15.46
N ARG A 143 -15.15 -21.00 -14.58
CA ARG A 143 -16.60 -21.15 -14.79
C ARG A 143 -17.41 -19.87 -14.70
N MET A 144 -16.82 -18.75 -15.10
CA MET A 144 -17.59 -17.57 -15.56
C MET A 144 -17.29 -17.29 -17.04
N VAL A 145 -17.33 -18.34 -17.86
CA VAL A 145 -17.65 -18.17 -19.28
C VAL A 145 -19.15 -17.86 -19.31
N PRO A 146 -19.59 -16.66 -19.71
CA PRO A 146 -21.03 -16.42 -19.93
C PRO A 146 -21.52 -17.46 -20.94
N PRO A 147 -22.73 -18.04 -20.75
CA PRO A 147 -23.24 -19.05 -21.66
C PRO A 147 -23.17 -18.53 -23.10
N PRO A 148 -22.74 -19.36 -24.08
CA PRO A 148 -22.66 -18.92 -25.46
C PRO A 148 -24.04 -18.42 -25.88
N THR A 149 -24.09 -17.18 -26.37
CA THR A 149 -25.29 -16.60 -26.97
C THR A 149 -25.81 -17.59 -28.02
N PRO A 150 -27.11 -17.96 -28.02
CA PRO A 150 -27.64 -18.88 -29.02
C PRO A 150 -27.32 -18.35 -30.42
N GLN A 151 -26.45 -19.06 -31.15
CA GLN A 151 -26.24 -18.76 -32.56
C GLN A 151 -27.55 -19.07 -33.28
N ALA A 152 -28.10 -18.07 -33.95
CA ALA A 152 -29.29 -18.22 -34.79
C ALA A 152 -29.00 -19.27 -35.88
N SER A 153 -29.41 -20.51 -35.61
CA SER A 153 -29.26 -21.64 -36.52
C SER A 153 -30.13 -21.38 -37.75
N GLY A 154 -29.50 -21.45 -38.91
CA GLY A 154 -30.03 -20.99 -40.19
C GLY A 154 -31.43 -21.51 -40.51
N VAL A 155 -32.31 -20.56 -40.83
CA VAL A 155 -33.57 -20.80 -41.54
C VAL A 155 -33.22 -21.37 -42.92
N ARG A 156 -33.38 -22.68 -43.07
CA ARG A 156 -33.26 -23.38 -44.35
C ARG A 156 -34.58 -23.19 -45.12
N LEU A 157 -34.62 -22.22 -46.02
CA LEU A 157 -35.69 -22.09 -47.02
C LEU A 157 -35.67 -23.33 -47.93
N LYS A 158 -36.73 -24.15 -47.89
CA LYS A 158 -36.95 -25.25 -48.84
C LYS A 158 -38.22 -24.92 -49.62
N GLY A 159 -38.05 -24.56 -50.89
CA GLY A 159 -39.14 -24.29 -51.82
C GLY A 159 -39.70 -25.54 -52.50
N GLY A 160 -40.87 -25.37 -53.14
CA GLY A 160 -41.40 -26.23 -54.20
C GLY A 160 -42.84 -26.74 -53.96
N GLY A 161 -43.84 -26.19 -54.67
CA GLY A 161 -45.28 -26.55 -54.66
C GLY A 161 -45.63 -27.89 -55.34
N PRO A 162 -46.90 -28.16 -55.75
CA PRO A 162 -47.76 -27.26 -56.54
C PRO A 162 -49.26 -27.19 -56.11
N ALA A 163 -50.01 -26.37 -56.85
CA ALA A 163 -51.38 -25.90 -56.68
C ALA A 163 -52.50 -26.87 -57.07
N VAL A 164 -53.69 -26.69 -56.45
CA VAL A 164 -55.07 -26.99 -56.92
C VAL A 164 -56.03 -26.11 -56.06
N GLU A 165 -56.52 -24.94 -56.52
CA GLU A 165 -57.77 -24.65 -57.28
C GLU A 165 -59.03 -24.44 -56.36
N PRO A 166 -60.12 -23.76 -56.81
CA PRO A 166 -60.57 -22.47 -56.25
C PRO A 166 -62.05 -22.45 -55.79
N GLY A 167 -62.50 -21.35 -55.17
CA GLY A 167 -63.93 -21.07 -54.91
C GLY A 167 -64.11 -19.88 -53.95
N LEU A 168 -64.40 -18.67 -54.44
CA LEU A 168 -65.75 -18.14 -54.75
C LEU A 168 -66.61 -17.97 -53.48
N GLY A 169 -66.91 -16.71 -53.11
CA GLY A 169 -67.89 -16.43 -52.05
C GLY A 169 -67.84 -15.01 -51.48
N ASP A 170 -68.34 -14.07 -52.27
CA ASP A 170 -68.74 -12.71 -51.91
C ASP A 170 -70.09 -12.73 -51.16
N VAL A 171 -70.18 -12.20 -49.93
CA VAL A 171 -71.37 -11.64 -49.24
C VAL A 171 -70.90 -11.14 -47.87
N GLY A 172 -71.21 -9.96 -47.32
CA GLY A 172 -72.09 -8.84 -47.65
C GLY A 172 -71.98 -7.82 -46.51
#